data_AF-A0A6I6W648-F1
#
_entry.id   AF-A0A6I6W648-F1
#
_cell.length_a   1.000
_cell.length_b   1.000
_cell.length_c   1.000
_cell.angle_alpha   90.00
_cell.angle_beta   90.00
_cell.angle_gamma   90.00
#
_symmetry.space_group_name_H-M   'P 1'
#
loop_
_entity.id
_entity.type
_entity.pdbx_description
1 polymer ?
#
loop_
_entity_poly.entity_id
_entity_poly.type
_entity_poly.pdbx_seq_one_letter_code
_entity_poly.pdbx_strand_id
1 'polypeptide(L)'
;MIVKAGEVVCIESGVFEQYDRAGPFVATHGFDLDLFVERIMPPTAQQWEISDLMRDIPRQLLEQGFITKMPCRKIYLGAWDEFEIREEQDDI
;
A
#
# COMPACT_ATOMS: atom_id res chain seq x y z
N MET A 1 5.67 -12.05 -9.17
CA MET A 1 4.47 -12.54 -8.47
C MET A 1 3.28 -11.94 -9.19
N ILE A 2 2.35 -12.77 -9.66
CA ILE A 2 1.16 -12.27 -10.37
C ILE A 2 0.08 -11.89 -9.36
N VAL A 3 -0.24 -10.59 -9.30
CA VAL A 3 -1.38 -10.06 -8.56
C VAL A 3 -2.59 -10.01 -9.49
N LYS A 4 -3.74 -10.49 -9.04
CA LYS A 4 -4.97 -10.51 -9.85
C LYS A 4 -5.80 -9.25 -9.62
N ALA A 5 -6.61 -8.90 -10.61
CA ALA A 5 -7.59 -7.83 -10.47
C ALA A 5 -8.54 -8.11 -9.30
N GLY A 6 -8.78 -7.10 -8.46
CA GLY A 6 -9.63 -7.21 -7.27
C GLY A 6 -8.96 -7.86 -6.05
N GLU A 7 -7.69 -8.27 -6.16
CA GLU A 7 -6.95 -8.82 -5.03
C GLU A 7 -6.58 -7.71 -4.03
N VAL A 8 -6.73 -8.01 -2.73
CA VAL A 8 -6.35 -7.08 -1.66
C VAL A 8 -4.85 -7.13 -1.47
N VAL A 9 -4.21 -5.98 -1.58
CA VAL A 9 -2.77 -5.80 -1.41
C VAL A 9 -2.54 -5.06 -0.09
N CYS A 10 -1.99 -5.78 0.88
CA CYS A 10 -1.46 -5.19 2.10
C CYS A 10 0.03 -4.99 1.94
N ILE A 11 0.50 -3.76 2.10
CA ILE A 11 1.93 -3.46 2.01
C ILE A 11 2.44 -3.23 3.42
N GLU A 12 3.17 -4.22 3.94
CA GLU A 12 3.83 -4.14 5.24
C GLU A 12 5.30 -3.76 5.05
N SER A 13 5.78 -2.68 5.69
CA SER A 13 7.21 -2.41 5.79
C SER A 13 7.80 -3.15 7.00
N GLY A 14 8.01 -4.46 6.86
CA GLY A 14 8.74 -5.26 7.86
C GLY A 14 8.04 -5.45 9.21
N VAL A 15 8.74 -6.14 10.12
CA VAL A 15 8.18 -6.77 11.33
C VAL A 15 7.87 -5.77 12.46
N PHE A 16 8.37 -4.53 12.37
CA PHE A 16 8.27 -3.54 13.45
C PHE A 16 7.95 -2.11 13.03
N GLU A 17 7.79 -1.82 11.74
CA GLU A 17 7.40 -0.47 11.32
C GLU A 17 5.90 -0.47 11.05
N GLN A 18 5.21 0.18 11.98
CA GLN A 18 3.86 0.75 11.86
C GLN A 18 3.21 0.43 10.50
N TYR A 19 2.25 -0.51 10.49
CA TYR A 19 1.39 -0.77 9.33
C TYR A 19 1.16 0.53 8.57
N ASP A 20 1.54 0.58 7.30
CA ASP A 20 1.31 1.76 6.49
C ASP A 20 -0.18 2.12 6.60
N ARG A 21 -0.46 3.25 7.27
CA ARG A 21 -1.83 3.70 7.54
C ARG A 21 -2.52 4.18 6.27
N ALA A 22 -1.84 4.17 5.12
CA ALA A 22 -2.43 4.42 3.82
C ALA A 22 -3.58 3.44 3.48
N GLY A 23 -3.68 2.32 4.21
CA GLY A 23 -4.83 1.42 4.20
C GLY A 23 -4.60 0.21 3.29
N PRO A 24 -5.47 -0.80 3.36
CA PRO A 24 -5.45 -1.88 2.39
C PRO A 24 -5.76 -1.31 1.00
N PHE A 25 -4.99 -1.76 0.02
CA PHE A 25 -5.20 -1.43 -1.37
C PHE A 25 -5.90 -2.57 -2.08
N VAL A 26 -6.51 -2.28 -3.22
CA VAL A 26 -7.04 -3.30 -4.14
C VAL A 26 -6.41 -3.14 -5.50
N ALA A 27 -5.98 -4.24 -6.11
CA ALA A 27 -5.45 -4.25 -7.46
C ALA A 27 -6.55 -3.88 -8.47
N THR A 28 -6.28 -2.88 -9.32
CA THR A 28 -7.24 -2.40 -10.32
C THR A 28 -7.32 -3.35 -11.52
N HIS A 29 -6.21 -3.98 -11.88
CA HIS A 29 -6.08 -4.99 -12.93
C HIS A 29 -5.00 -6.02 -12.55
N GLY A 30 -4.85 -7.07 -13.35
CA GLY A 30 -3.77 -8.03 -13.14
C GLY A 30 -2.41 -7.44 -13.51
N PHE A 31 -1.38 -7.69 -12.70
CA PHE A 31 0.00 -7.27 -12.99
C PHE A 31 1.03 -8.21 -12.37
N ASP A 32 2.26 -8.18 -12.88
CA ASP A 32 3.38 -8.88 -12.28
C ASP A 32 4.20 -7.92 -11.42
N LEU A 33 4.16 -8.16 -10.12
CA LEU A 33 4.90 -7.37 -9.14
C LEU A 33 6.42 -7.53 -9.32
N ASP A 34 6.91 -8.71 -9.72
CA ASP A 34 8.36 -8.92 -9.85
C ASP A 34 8.87 -8.14 -11.06
N LEU A 35 8.15 -8.20 -12.19
CA LEU A 35 8.48 -7.39 -13.37
C LEU A 35 8.40 -5.89 -13.08
N PHE A 36 7.45 -5.45 -12.25
CA PHE A 36 7.37 -4.06 -11.83
C PHE A 36 8.60 -3.65 -11.02
N VAL A 37 9.00 -4.45 -10.03
CA VAL A 37 10.18 -4.22 -9.19
C VAL A 37 11.46 -4.24 -10.01
N GLU A 38 11.62 -5.21 -10.91
CA GLU A 38 12.77 -5.29 -11.83
C GLU A 38 12.89 -4.06 -12.72
N ARG A 39 11.77 -3.49 -13.17
CA ARG A 39 11.77 -2.28 -14.00
C ARG A 39 12.27 -1.05 -13.26
N ILE A 40 11.97 -0.94 -11.97
CA ILE A 40 12.28 0.25 -11.16
C ILE A 40 13.58 0.09 -10.35
N MET A 41 14.04 -1.15 -10.14
CA MET A 41 15.27 -1.44 -9.41
C MET A 41 16.47 -1.45 -10.36
N PRO A 42 17.45 -0.55 -10.19
CA PRO A 42 18.66 -0.60 -11.00
C PRO A 42 19.44 -1.90 -10.72
N PRO A 43 20.06 -2.53 -11.74
CA PRO A 43 20.80 -3.79 -11.58
C PRO A 43 21.99 -3.70 -10.60
N THR A 44 22.44 -2.48 -10.31
CA THR A 44 23.57 -2.18 -9.42
C THR A 44 23.13 -1.47 -8.13
N ALA A 45 21.84 -1.56 -7.76
CA ALA A 45 21.31 -0.91 -6.57
C ALA A 45 22.09 -1.30 -5.31
N GLN A 46 22.58 -0.31 -4.58
CA GLN A 46 23.17 -0.53 -3.26
C GLN A 46 22.07 -0.81 -2.23
N GLN A 47 22.42 -1.46 -1.12
CA GLN A 47 21.44 -1.93 -0.13
C GLN A 47 20.56 -0.82 0.47
N TRP A 48 21.09 0.40 0.58
CA TRP A 48 20.32 1.57 1.04
C TRP A 48 19.34 2.08 -0.03
N GLU A 49 19.73 2.08 -1.31
CA GLU A 49 18.87 2.41 -2.45
C GLU A 49 17.69 1.44 -2.55
N ILE A 50 17.91 0.16 -2.21
CA ILE A 50 16.87 -0.86 -2.14
C ILE A 50 15.87 -0.53 -1.01
N SER A 51 16.35 -0.12 0.16
CA SER A 51 15.48 0.23 1.29
C SER A 51 14.58 1.42 0.97
N ASP A 52 15.12 2.46 0.34
CA ASP A 52 14.35 3.64 -0.07
C ASP A 52 13.34 3.29 -1.17
N LEU A 53 13.76 2.48 -2.16
CA LEU A 53 12.88 2.00 -3.22
C LEU A 53 11.70 1.20 -2.67
N MET A 54 11.94 0.31 -1.70
CA MET A 54 10.89 -0.49 -1.06
C MET A 54 9.85 0.37 -0.35
N ARG A 55 10.25 1.53 0.19
CA ARG A 55 9.34 2.50 0.79
C ARG A 55 8.50 3.24 -0.24
N ASP A 56 9.02 3.46 -1.45
CA ASP A 56 8.35 4.19 -2.52
C ASP A 56 7.46 3.32 -3.41
N ILE A 57 7.65 2.00 -3.45
CA ILE A 57 6.84 1.06 -4.25
C ILE A 57 5.33 1.23 -4.06
N PRO A 58 4.78 1.31 -2.83
CA PRO A 58 3.34 1.52 -2.61
C PRO A 58 2.81 2.75 -3.34
N ARG A 59 3.55 3.86 -3.20
CA ARG A 59 3.20 5.13 -3.81
C ARG A 59 3.25 5.06 -5.33
N GLN A 60 4.28 4.43 -5.90
CA GLN A 60 4.39 4.26 -7.35
C GLN A 60 3.30 3.36 -7.93
N LEU A 61 2.92 2.28 -7.24
CA LEU A 61 1.81 1.42 -7.65
C LEU A 61 0.48 2.18 -7.66
N LEU A 62 0.26 3.06 -6.67
CA LEU A 62 -0.92 3.91 -6.58
C LEU A 62 -0.93 5.00 -7.69
N GLU A 63 0.17 5.74 -7.84
CA GLU A 63 0.31 6.81 -8.84
C GLU A 63 0.18 6.28 -10.28
N GLN A 64 0.66 5.07 -10.54
CA GLN A 64 0.55 4.41 -11.85
C GLN A 64 -0.78 3.65 -12.02
N GLY A 65 -1.64 3.64 -11.00
CA GLY A 65 -2.98 3.07 -11.06
C GLY A 65 -3.04 1.55 -11.03
N PHE A 66 -1.96 0.84 -10.65
CA PHE A 66 -1.97 -0.61 -10.46
C PHE A 66 -2.81 -1.04 -9.24
N ILE A 67 -2.84 -0.18 -8.23
CA ILE A 67 -3.64 -0.36 -7.03
C ILE A 67 -4.44 0.92 -6.75
N THR A 68 -5.54 0.78 -6.02
CA THR A 68 -6.32 1.89 -5.49
C THR A 68 -6.60 1.67 -4.01
N LYS A 69 -6.76 2.75 -3.24
CA LYS A 69 -7.14 2.63 -1.82
C LYS A 69 -8.51 1.98 -1.72
N MET A 70 -8.61 0.93 -0.91
CA MET A 70 -9.91 0.38 -0.56
C MET A 70 -10.61 1.36 0.40
N PRO A 71 -11.90 1.66 0.19
CA PRO A 71 -12.65 2.48 1.14
C PRO A 71 -12.69 1.74 2.49
N CYS A 72 -11.94 2.25 3.45
CA CYS A 72 -11.87 1.70 4.79
C CYS A 72 -12.59 2.61 5.76
N ARG A 73 -13.48 2.03 6.56
CA ARG A 73 -14.11 2.76 7.66
C ARG A 73 -13.11 2.88 8.80
N LYS A 74 -12.76 4.11 9.17
CA LYS A 74 -12.00 4.38 10.39
C LYS A 74 -12.96 4.27 11.57
N ILE A 75 -12.73 3.28 12.43
CA ILE A 75 -13.49 3.13 13.68
C ILE A 75 -12.66 3.77 14.78
N TYR A 76 -13.14 4.88 15.31
CA TYR A 76 -12.54 5.51 16.47
C TYR A 76 -13.07 4.81 17.72
N LEU A 77 -12.20 4.00 18.34
CA LEU A 77 -12.48 3.44 19.65
C LEU A 77 -12.29 4.58 20.66
N GLY A 78 -13.37 5.29 20.98
CA GLY A 78 -13.39 6.31 22.02
C GLY A 78 -12.94 5.75 23.37
N ALA A 79 -12.60 6.63 24.31
CA ALA A 79 -12.28 6.24 25.66
C ALA A 79 -13.51 5.61 26.32
N TRP A 80 -13.52 4.27 26.42
CA TRP A 80 -14.47 3.42 27.14
C TRP A 80 -15.96 3.81 26.94
N ASP A 81 -16.62 3.09 26.04
CA ASP A 81 -18.09 2.96 25.86
C ASP A 81 -18.79 3.86 24.82
N GLU A 82 -18.06 4.73 24.10
CA GLU A 82 -18.60 5.45 22.93
C GLU A 82 -17.81 5.09 21.66
N PHE A 83 -18.47 4.41 20.71
CA PHE A 83 -17.92 4.12 19.39
C PHE A 83 -18.45 5.12 18.38
N GLU A 84 -17.55 5.92 17.80
CA GLU A 84 -17.90 6.82 16.71
C GLU A 84 -17.39 6.25 15.39
N ILE A 85 -18.32 5.82 14.53
CA ILE A 85 -18.01 5.36 13.17
C ILE A 85 -18.06 6.57 12.24
N ARG A 86 -16.91 7.04 11.77
CA ARG A 86 -16.80 8.13 10.80
C ARG A 86 -16.18 7.62 9.51
N GLU A 87 -16.72 8.06 8.38
CA GLU A 87 -16.14 7.83 7.06
C GLU A 87 -15.41 9.12 6.67
N GLU A 88 -14.08 9.11 6.69
CA GLU A 88 -13.28 10.24 6.20
C GLU A 88 -13.18 10.14 4.68
N GLN A 89 -13.59 11.19 3.99
CA GLN A 89 -13.18 11.43 2.62
C GLN A 89 -11.78 12.03 2.68
N ASP A 90 -10.78 11.34 2.12
CA ASP A 90 -9.47 11.94 1.89
C ASP A 90 -9.67 13.12 0.91
N ASP A 91 -9.27 14.32 1.31
CA ASP A 91 -9.26 15.51 0.44
C ASP A 91 -8.28 15.25 -0.73
N ILE A 92 -8.77 15.49 -1.95
CA ILE A 92 -8.06 15.30 -3.23
C ILE A 92 -6.90 16.30 -3.36
#